data_AF-A0AAP4K946-F1
#
_entry.id   AF-A0AAP4K946-F1
#
_cell.length_a   1.000
_cell.length_b   1.000
_cell.length_c   1.000
_cell.angle_alpha   90.00
_cell.angle_beta   90.00
_cell.angle_gamma   90.00
#
_symmetry.space_group_name_H-M   'P 1'
#
loop_
_entity.id
_entity.type
_entity.pdbx_description
1 polymer ?
#
loop_
_entity_poly.entity_id
_entity_poly.type
_entity_poly.pdbx_seq_one_letter_code
_entity_poly.pdbx_strand_id
1 'polypeptide(L)' 'MTYDAQEAPANAARQIAHYFGLIADTLDWNHTAWLGMQAKLQAMGKAPEALTLADVEAAISSTNADLAEVRQ' A
#
# COMPACT_ATOMS: atom_id res chain seq x y z
N MET A 1 38.65 -12.25 4.20
CA MET A 1 37.41 -11.54 4.59
C MET A 1 36.25 -12.31 4.00
N THR A 2 35.57 -13.12 4.81
CA THR A 2 34.33 -13.79 4.42
C THR A 2 33.21 -12.78 4.63
N TYR A 3 32.71 -12.19 3.54
CA TYR A 3 31.40 -11.55 3.60
C TYR A 3 30.42 -12.69 3.85
N ASP A 4 29.92 -12.78 5.08
CA ASP A 4 28.67 -13.48 5.33
C ASP A 4 27.64 -12.79 4.42
N ALA A 5 27.32 -13.44 3.30
CA ALA A 5 26.16 -13.10 2.52
C ALA A 5 24.97 -13.55 3.37
N GLN A 6 24.68 -12.80 4.44
CA GLN A 6 23.50 -13.00 5.23
C GLN A 6 22.34 -12.66 4.31
N GLU A 7 21.80 -13.69 3.64
CA GLU A 7 20.67 -13.57 2.74
C GLU A 7 19.60 -12.74 3.45
N ALA A 8 19.06 -11.75 2.75
CA ALA A 8 17.98 -10.94 3.29
C ALA A 8 16.91 -11.90 3.83
N PRO A 9 16.49 -11.77 5.10
CA PRO A 9 15.51 -12.67 5.69
C PRO A 9 14.33 -12.84 4.74
N ALA A 10 14.02 -14.08 4.36
CA ALA A 10 13.01 -14.36 3.33
C ALA A 10 11.62 -13.78 3.68
N ASN A 11 11.37 -13.48 4.96
CA ASN A 11 10.18 -12.77 5.41
C ASN A 11 10.15 -11.29 4.96
N ALA A 12 11.27 -10.56 5.04
CA ALA A 12 11.38 -9.16 4.67
C ALA A 12 11.19 -8.99 3.15
N ALA A 13 11.80 -9.88 2.35
CA ALA A 13 11.58 -9.92 0.91
C ALA A 13 10.11 -10.17 0.55
N ARG A 14 9.44 -11.09 1.25
CA ARG A 14 8.00 -11.35 1.07
C ARG A 14 7.13 -10.16 1.46
N GLN A 15 7.44 -9.47 2.56
CA GLN A 15 6.70 -8.27 2.98
C GLN A 15 6.84 -7.14 1.96
N ILE A 16 8.05 -6.90 1.46
CA ILE A 16 8.30 -5.88 0.43
C ILE A 16 7.52 -6.23 -0.85
N ALA A 17 7.59 -7.47 -1.31
CA ALA A 17 6.84 -7.92 -2.48
C ALA A 17 5.32 -7.78 -2.29
N HIS A 18 4.81 -8.05 -1.08
CA HIS A 18 3.40 -7.87 -0.76
C HIS A 18 2.96 -6.40 -0.91
N TYR A 19 3.68 -5.44 -0.32
CA TYR A 19 3.32 -4.02 -0.43
C TYR A 19 3.42 -3.51 -1.87
N PHE A 20 4.43 -3.94 -2.64
CA PHE A 20 4.51 -3.58 -4.06
C PHE A 20 3.37 -4.20 -4.88
N GLY A 21 2.92 -5.41 -4.55
CA GLY A 21 1.74 -6.02 -5.16
C GLY A 21 0.49 -5.18 -4.91
N LEU A 22 0.23 -4.78 -3.65
CA LEU A 22 -0.90 -3.92 -3.32
C LEU A 22 -0.88 -2.58 -4.07
N ILE A 23 0.30 -1.96 -4.21
CA ILE A 23 0.45 -0.73 -4.97
C ILE A 23 0.19 -0.98 -6.47
N ALA A 24 0.70 -2.08 -7.02
CA ALA A 24 0.46 -2.43 -8.41
C ALA A 24 -1.03 -2.63 -8.72
N ASP A 25 -1.79 -3.23 -7.80
CA ASP A 25 -3.25 -3.42 -7.96
C ASP A 25 -4.01 -2.09 -8.08
N THR A 26 -3.47 -0.99 -7.53
CA THR A 26 -4.06 0.35 -7.70
C THR A 26 -3.88 0.93 -9.11
N LEU A 27 -3.01 0.36 -9.95
CA LEU A 27 -2.83 0.84 -11.33
C LEU A 27 -4.06 0.60 -12.20
N ASP A 28 -4.87 -0.40 -11.86
CA ASP A 28 -6.12 -0.72 -12.54
C ASP A 28 -7.32 0.13 -12.05
N TRP A 29 -7.10 0.98 -11.05
CA TRP A 29 -8.16 1.81 -10.49
C TRP A 29 -8.53 2.98 -11.38
N ASN A 30 -9.82 3.32 -11.37
CA ASN A 30 -10.30 4.55 -11.98
C ASN A 30 -9.92 5.79 -11.15
N HIS A 31 -10.04 6.97 -11.77
CA HIS A 31 -9.68 8.24 -11.16
C HIS A 31 -10.41 8.52 -9.82
N THR A 32 -11.68 8.11 -9.70
CA THR A 32 -12.47 8.33 -8.48
C THR A 32 -11.91 7.54 -7.30
N ALA A 33 -11.51 6.28 -7.52
CA ALA A 33 -10.89 5.46 -6.48
C ALA A 33 -9.54 6.02 -6.04
N TRP A 34 -8.73 6.52 -6.99
CA TRP A 34 -7.48 7.21 -6.68
C TRP A 34 -7.68 8.45 -5.80
N LEU A 35 -8.68 9.28 -6.10
CA LEU A 35 -9.03 10.43 -5.25
C LEU A 35 -9.53 10.01 -3.87
N GLY A 36 -10.34 8.95 -3.80
CA GLY A 36 -10.81 8.37 -2.55
C GLY A 36 -9.67 7.93 -1.64
N MET A 37 -8.69 7.21 -2.18
CA MET A 37 -7.50 6.80 -1.45
C MET A 37 -6.67 8.00 -0.99
N GLN A 38 -6.47 8.99 -1.87
CA GLN A 38 -5.72 10.19 -1.53
C GLN A 38 -6.39 10.99 -0.40
N ALA A 39 -7.72 11.11 -0.41
CA ALA A 39 -8.48 11.75 0.65
C ALA A 39 -8.32 11.00 1.99
N LYS A 40 -8.35 9.66 1.98
CA LYS A 40 -8.11 8.83 3.18
C LYS A 40 -6.71 9.05 3.75
N LEU A 41 -5.68 9.10 2.89
CA LEU A 41 -4.30 9.39 3.33
C LEU A 41 -4.16 10.81 3.89
N GLN A 42 -4.77 11.81 3.25
CA GLN A 42 -4.79 13.19 3.74
C GLN A 42 -5.49 13.32 5.10
N ALA A 43 -6.59 12.60 5.29
CA ALA A 43 -7.35 12.59 6.55
C ALA A 43 -6.54 12.05 7.75
N MET A 44 -5.46 11.29 7.50
CA MET A 44 -4.54 10.86 8.56
C MET A 44 -3.70 12.01 9.14
N GLY A 45 -3.65 13.18 8.47
CA GLY A 45 -2.94 14.37 8.95
C GLY A 45 -1.41 14.22 8.98
N LYS A 46 -0.87 13.18 8.32
CA LYS A 46 0.57 12.94 8.20
C LYS A 46 1.12 13.67 6.97
N ALA A 47 2.33 14.22 7.10
CA ALA A 47 3.08 14.68 5.94
C ALA A 47 3.40 13.48 5.02
N PRO A 48 3.48 13.66 3.68
CA PRO A 48 3.74 12.56 2.75
C PRO A 48 4.97 11.71 3.09
N GLU A 49 6.05 12.36 3.54
CA GLU A 49 7.30 11.72 3.96
C GLU A 49 7.20 10.92 5.27
N ALA A 50 6.13 11.13 6.06
CA ALA A 50 5.86 10.45 7.31
C ALA A 50 4.85 9.29 7.15
N LEU A 51 4.29 9.10 5.95
CA LEU A 51 3.40 7.98 5.66
C LEU A 51 4.19 6.67 5.67
N THR A 52 3.67 5.69 6.40
CA THR A 52 4.24 4.34 6.44
C THR A 52 3.58 3.45 5.38
N LEU A 53 4.23 2.34 5.03
CA LEU A 53 3.62 1.34 4.13
C LEU A 53 2.31 0.78 4.69
N ALA A 54 2.19 0.65 6.02
CA ALA A 54 0.96 0.21 6.67
C ALA A 54 -0.18 1.26 6.53
N ASP A 55 0.13 2.56 6.54
CA ASP A 55 -0.86 3.61 6.28
C ASP A 55 -1.39 3.51 4.83
N VAL A 56 -0.48 3.26 3.89
CA VAL A 56 -0.82 3.08 2.47
C VAL A 56 -1.68 1.84 2.27
N GLU A 57 -1.30 0.70 2.87
CA GLU A 57 -2.09 -0.54 2.84
C GLU A 57 -3.51 -0.33 3.40
N ALA A 58 -3.64 0.34 4.55
CA ALA A 58 -4.93 0.61 5.16
C ALA A 58 -5.83 1.48 4.27
N ALA A 59 -5.27 2.51 3.63
CA ALA A 59 -6.00 3.35 2.68
C ALA A 59 -6.42 2.57 1.43
N ILE A 60 -5.56 1.68 0.92
CA ILE A 60 -5.88 0.81 -0.22
C ILE A 60 -7.02 -0.14 0.13
N SER A 61 -6.91 -0.83 1.27
CA SER A 61 -7.91 -1.79 1.76
C SER A 61 -9.27 -1.13 1.95
N SER A 62 -9.32 0.04 2.59
CA SER A 62 -10.57 0.79 2.77
C SER A 62 -11.18 1.22 1.44
N THR A 63 -10.37 1.65 0.46
CA THR A 63 -10.88 2.03 -0.86
C THR A 63 -11.43 0.83 -1.64
N ASN A 64 -10.79 -0.33 -1.55
CA ASN A 64 -11.31 -1.57 -2.13
C ASN A 64 -12.65 -1.99 -1.51
N ALA A 65 -12.83 -1.81 -0.20
CA ALA A 65 -14.10 -2.06 0.46
C ALA A 65 -15.21 -1.15 -0.11
N ASP A 66 -14.93 0.15 -0.24
CA ASP A 66 -15.88 1.11 -0.83
C ASP A 66 -16.23 0.72 -2.29
N LEU A 67 -15.23 0.30 -3.09
CA LEU A 67 -15.44 -0.15 -4.46
C LEU A 67 -16.28 -1.43 -4.55
N ALA A 68 -16.15 -2.34 -3.59
CA ALA A 68 -16.91 -3.57 -3.53
C ALA A 68 -18.38 -3.30 -3.19
N GLU A 69 -18.66 -2.35 -2.28
CA GLU A 69 -20.02 -1.94 -1.93
C GLU A 69 -20.76 -1.30 -3.11
N VAL A 70 -20.09 -0.47 -3.92
CA VAL A 70 -20.70 0.18 -5.10
C VAL A 70 -21.08 -0.82 -6.20
N ARG A 71 -20.47 -2.01 -6.21
CA ARG A 71 -20.72 -3.05 -7.24
C ARG A 71 -21.86 -4.00 -6.87
N GLN A 72 -22.40 -3.93 -5.65
CA GLN A 72 -23.54 -4.72 -5.18
C GLN A 72 -24.87 -4.05 -5.53
#